data_AF-A0A662HBY7-F1
#
_entry.id   AF-A0A662HBY7-F1
#
_cell.length_a   1.000
_cell.length_b   1.000
_cell.length_c   1.000
_cell.angle_alpha   90.00
_cell.angle_beta   90.00
_cell.angle_gamma   90.00
#
_symmetry.space_group_name_H-M   'P 1'
#
loop_
_entity.id
_entity.type
_entity.pdbx_description
1 polymer ?
#
loop_
_entity_poly.entity_id
_entity_poly.type
_entity_poly.pdbx_seq_one_letter_code
_entity_poly.pdbx_strand_id
1 'polypeptide(L)'
;MQGRTLGREEFYNRILNLILNLLDAKVLGVIVFGSRVYMGEGNDIDLLVILDDELKLKEKIRLEAFIASKLRRTFKGATFDVHVFDVQGFQENLVPGSFLSGLALGYQVLYERGGVEEKIINFLKNLSKERCTLHNKYGTWNLGFHALILLKRKGFQ
;
A
#
# COMPACT_ATOMS: atom_id res chain seq x y z
N MET A 1 -3.37 8.13 27.33
CA MET A 1 -3.96 7.58 26.08
C MET A 1 -3.02 6.49 25.53
N GLN A 2 -3.07 5.28 26.06
CA GLN A 2 -2.25 4.13 25.63
C GLN A 2 -3.15 2.88 25.75
N GLY A 3 -3.75 2.44 24.65
CA GLY A 3 -4.71 1.34 24.72
C GLY A 3 -5.30 0.88 23.37
N ARG A 4 -5.14 1.65 22.29
CA ARG A 4 -5.57 1.25 20.93
C ARG A 4 -4.44 0.73 20.03
N THR A 5 -3.17 0.90 20.42
CA THR A 5 -2.02 0.65 19.54
C THR A 5 -1.71 -0.84 19.37
N LEU A 6 -1.83 -1.63 20.46
CA LEU A 6 -1.55 -3.07 20.45
C LEU A 6 -2.37 -3.83 19.41
N GLY A 7 -3.66 -3.51 19.26
CA GLY A 7 -4.53 -4.20 18.30
C GLY A 7 -4.19 -3.93 16.83
N ARG A 8 -3.67 -2.75 16.48
CA ARG A 8 -3.35 -2.40 15.09
C ARG A 8 -2.04 -3.04 14.64
N GLU A 9 -1.02 -2.98 15.49
CA GLU A 9 0.28 -3.57 15.20
C GLU A 9 0.19 -5.09 15.12
N GLU A 10 -0.50 -5.72 16.08
CA GLU A 10 -0.77 -7.17 16.03
C GLU A 10 -1.55 -7.55 14.77
N PHE A 11 -2.56 -6.76 14.41
CA PHE A 11 -3.33 -6.98 13.19
C PHE A 11 -2.47 -6.94 11.92
N TYR A 12 -1.60 -5.93 11.79
CA TYR A 12 -0.68 -5.82 10.66
C TYR A 12 0.39 -6.90 10.65
N ASN A 13 0.94 -7.27 11.80
CA ASN A 13 1.88 -8.38 11.91
C ASN A 13 1.25 -9.71 11.49
N ARG A 14 -0.02 -9.95 11.84
CA ARG A 14 -0.76 -11.13 11.38
C ARG A 14 -1.00 -11.13 9.87
N ILE A 15 -1.31 -9.97 9.27
CA ILE A 15 -1.43 -9.84 7.81
C ILE A 15 -0.09 -10.17 7.15
N LEU A 16 0.99 -9.55 7.63
CA LEU A 16 2.32 -9.75 7.10
C LEU A 16 2.73 -11.22 7.15
N ASN A 17 2.60 -11.85 8.32
CA ASN A 17 2.95 -13.26 8.49
C ASN A 17 2.15 -14.17 7.55
N LEU A 18 0.87 -13.88 7.33
CA LEU A 18 0.07 -14.64 6.37
C LEU A 18 0.59 -14.47 4.93
N ILE A 19 0.91 -13.25 4.51
CA ILE A 19 1.41 -12.98 3.16
C ILE A 19 2.77 -13.65 2.94
N LEU A 20 3.71 -13.49 3.88
CA LEU A 20 5.03 -14.13 3.80
C LEU A 20 4.91 -15.65 3.76
N ASN A 21 4.03 -16.25 4.56
CA ASN A 21 3.80 -17.71 4.53
C ASN A 21 3.17 -18.19 3.22
N LEU A 22 2.40 -17.34 2.52
CA LEU A 22 1.76 -17.71 1.26
C LEU A 22 2.69 -17.57 0.04
N LEU A 23 3.61 -16.61 0.07
CA LEU A 23 4.40 -16.18 -1.09
C LEU A 23 5.92 -16.42 -0.93
N ASP A 24 6.35 -16.86 0.26
CA ASP A 24 7.72 -17.22 0.61
C ASP A 24 8.75 -16.10 0.29
N ALA A 25 9.99 -16.46 -0.08
CA ALA A 25 11.12 -15.53 -0.26
C ALA A 25 10.97 -14.53 -1.42
N LYS A 26 9.88 -14.61 -2.19
CA LYS A 26 9.65 -13.80 -3.40
C LYS A 26 9.12 -12.41 -3.10
N VAL A 27 8.71 -12.14 -1.86
CA VAL A 27 8.14 -10.85 -1.46
C VAL A 27 9.24 -9.83 -1.25
N LEU A 28 9.16 -8.71 -1.97
CA LEU A 28 10.01 -7.53 -1.81
C LEU A 28 9.34 -6.47 -0.94
N GLY A 29 8.01 -6.34 -1.01
CA GLY A 29 7.32 -5.31 -0.23
C GLY A 29 5.90 -5.71 0.13
N VAL A 30 5.49 -5.35 1.35
CA VAL A 30 4.09 -5.41 1.79
C VAL A 30 3.74 -4.07 2.39
N ILE A 31 2.79 -3.37 1.76
CA ILE A 31 2.40 -2.02 2.14
C ILE A 31 0.90 -1.98 2.32
N VAL A 32 0.45 -1.40 3.43
CA VAL A 32 -0.95 -1.02 3.61
C VAL A 32 -1.09 0.43 3.22
N PHE A 33 -2.09 0.77 2.42
CA PHE A 33 -2.38 2.15 2.03
C PHE A 33 -3.87 2.45 2.09
N GLY A 34 -4.27 3.63 1.65
CA GLY A 34 -5.67 4.01 1.55
C GLY A 34 -6.31 4.44 2.87
N SER A 35 -7.64 4.45 2.88
CA SER A 35 -8.45 5.15 3.89
C SER A 35 -8.21 4.68 5.32
N ARG A 36 -7.96 3.39 5.52
CA ARG A 36 -7.63 2.86 6.86
C ARG A 36 -6.32 3.44 7.41
N VAL A 37 -5.38 3.82 6.57
CA VAL A 37 -4.11 4.42 7.02
C VAL A 37 -4.29 5.89 7.38
N TYR A 38 -4.97 6.67 6.53
CA TYR A 38 -5.03 8.12 6.70
C TYR A 38 -6.27 8.61 7.48
N MET A 39 -7.38 7.87 7.47
CA MET A 39 -8.58 8.18 8.29
C MET A 39 -8.58 7.42 9.63
N GLY A 40 -7.83 6.32 9.75
CA GLY A 40 -7.81 5.49 10.97
C GLY A 40 -9.08 4.68 11.22
N GLU A 41 -10.07 4.80 10.33
CA GLU A 41 -11.35 4.12 10.35
C GLU A 41 -11.58 3.47 8.97
N GLY A 42 -12.22 2.30 8.93
CA GLY A 42 -12.50 1.58 7.69
C GLY A 42 -12.28 0.07 7.80
N ASN A 43 -13.25 -0.70 7.30
CA ASN A 43 -13.14 -2.16 7.21
C ASN A 43 -12.37 -2.62 5.96
N ASP A 44 -12.23 -1.74 4.97
CA ASP A 44 -11.50 -2.00 3.74
C ASP A 44 -10.01 -1.73 3.95
N ILE A 45 -9.18 -2.71 3.58
CA ILE A 45 -7.73 -2.69 3.72
C ILE A 45 -7.13 -2.82 2.34
N ASP A 46 -6.56 -1.72 1.84
CA ASP A 46 -5.83 -1.71 0.58
C ASP A 46 -4.41 -2.20 0.83
N LEU A 47 -4.05 -3.30 0.19
CA LEU A 47 -2.74 -3.95 0.30
C LEU A 47 -2.03 -3.91 -1.04
N LEU A 48 -0.78 -3.44 -1.01
CA LEU A 48 0.14 -3.51 -2.12
C LEU A 48 1.22 -4.54 -1.78
N VAL A 49 1.36 -5.56 -2.62
CA VAL A 49 2.37 -6.60 -2.50
C VAL A 49 3.28 -6.54 -3.73
N ILE A 50 4.59 -6.40 -3.49
CA ILE A 50 5.60 -6.36 -4.54
C ILE A 50 6.38 -7.67 -4.51
N LEU A 51 6.47 -8.33 -5.67
CA LEU A 51 7.21 -9.57 -5.87
C LEU A 51 8.44 -9.34 -6.75
N ASP A 52 9.44 -10.20 -6.55
CA ASP A 52 10.66 -10.22 -7.37
C ASP A 52 10.44 -10.92 -8.73
N ASP A 53 9.50 -11.87 -8.78
CA ASP A 53 9.15 -12.59 -10.01
C ASP A 53 8.42 -11.68 -11.01
N GLU A 54 8.74 -11.82 -12.29
CA GLU A 54 7.95 -11.25 -13.39
C GLU A 54 6.55 -11.88 -13.42
N LEU A 55 5.51 -11.06 -13.55
CA LEU A 55 4.12 -11.51 -13.48
C LEU A 55 3.37 -11.27 -14.79
N LYS A 56 2.80 -12.33 -15.34
CA LYS A 56 1.79 -12.17 -16.40
C LYS A 56 0.48 -11.67 -15.79
N LEU A 57 -0.29 -10.89 -16.55
CA LEU A 57 -1.59 -10.35 -16.11
C LEU A 57 -2.53 -11.42 -15.50
N LYS A 58 -2.58 -12.61 -16.11
CA LYS A 58 -3.41 -13.71 -15.62
C LYS A 58 -2.93 -14.28 -14.27
N GLU A 59 -1.62 -14.30 -14.04
CA GLU A 59 -1.02 -14.75 -12.79
C GLU A 59 -1.22 -13.72 -11.69
N LYS A 60 -1.02 -12.44 -12.00
CA LYS A 60 -1.34 -11.32 -11.10
C LYS A 60 -2.77 -11.40 -10.57
N ILE A 61 -3.77 -11.45 -11.46
CA ILE A 61 -5.20 -11.50 -11.07
C ILE A 61 -5.49 -12.74 -10.18
N ARG A 62 -4.88 -13.89 -10.50
CA ARG A 62 -5.03 -15.11 -9.71
C ARG A 62 -4.43 -14.97 -8.32
N LEU A 63 -3.24 -14.38 -8.21
CA LEU A 63 -2.55 -14.13 -6.93
C LEU A 63 -3.35 -13.16 -6.06
N GLU A 64 -3.82 -12.04 -6.63
CA GLU A 64 -4.67 -11.06 -5.94
C GLU A 64 -5.92 -11.73 -5.35
N ALA A 65 -6.66 -12.48 -6.18
CA ALA A 65 -7.85 -13.19 -5.74
C ALA A 65 -7.54 -14.26 -4.68
N PHE A 66 -6.43 -14.99 -4.82
CA PHE A 66 -6.00 -16.00 -3.87
C PHE A 66 -5.65 -15.40 -2.50
N ILE A 67 -4.81 -14.36 -2.48
CA ILE A 67 -4.39 -13.67 -1.26
C ILE A 67 -5.61 -13.03 -0.57
N ALA A 68 -6.45 -12.31 -1.32
CA ALA A 68 -7.67 -11.70 -0.77
C ALA A 68 -8.64 -12.74 -0.20
N SER A 69 -8.78 -13.90 -0.83
CA SER A 69 -9.59 -15.01 -0.31
C SER A 69 -9.04 -15.56 1.00
N LYS A 70 -7.72 -15.76 1.10
CA LYS A 70 -7.06 -16.22 2.34
C LYS A 70 -7.18 -15.20 3.47
N LEU A 71 -6.94 -13.93 3.19
CA LEU A 71 -7.09 -12.84 4.16
C LEU A 71 -8.52 -12.75 4.71
N ARG A 72 -9.53 -12.75 3.83
CA ARG A 72 -10.95 -12.69 4.26
C ARG A 72 -11.38 -13.87 5.14
N ARG A 73 -10.84 -15.06 4.88
CA ARG A 73 -11.10 -16.25 5.73
C ARG A 73 -10.48 -16.13 7.12
N THR A 74 -9.28 -15.56 7.19
CA THR A 74 -8.53 -15.39 8.44
C THR A 74 -9.05 -14.22 9.28
N PHE A 75 -9.42 -13.11 8.64
CA PHE A 75 -9.84 -11.86 9.27
C PHE A 75 -11.31 -11.57 8.95
N LYS A 76 -12.21 -12.26 9.66
CA LYS A 76 -13.66 -12.08 9.50
C LYS A 76 -14.06 -10.62 9.78
N GLY A 77 -14.91 -10.05 8.92
CA GLY A 77 -15.42 -8.69 9.06
C GLY A 77 -14.55 -7.58 8.44
N ALA A 78 -13.40 -7.94 7.84
CA ALA A 78 -12.58 -7.02 7.07
C ALA A 78 -12.62 -7.36 5.57
N THR A 79 -12.61 -6.32 4.73
CA THR A 79 -12.44 -6.44 3.28
C THR A 79 -10.98 -6.17 2.95
N PHE A 80 -10.43 -6.91 1.99
CA PHE A 80 -9.07 -6.71 1.52
C PHE A 80 -9.11 -6.46 0.03
N ASP A 81 -8.63 -5.30 -0.39
CA ASP A 81 -8.33 -5.01 -1.78
C ASP A 81 -6.84 -5.22 -1.99
N VAL A 82 -6.47 -6.26 -2.72
CA VAL A 82 -5.08 -6.70 -2.85
C VAL A 82 -4.61 -6.41 -4.25
N HIS A 83 -3.53 -5.64 -4.35
CA HIS A 83 -2.84 -5.32 -5.58
C HIS A 83 -1.46 -5.96 -5.56
N VAL A 84 -1.19 -6.83 -6.54
CA VAL A 84 0.11 -7.50 -6.66
C VAL A 84 0.85 -6.90 -7.85
N PHE A 85 2.11 -6.54 -7.65
CA PHE A 85 2.98 -6.06 -8.71
C PHE A 85 4.29 -6.86 -8.71
N ASP A 86 4.83 -7.06 -9.90
CA ASP A 86 6.25 -7.32 -10.05
C ASP A 86 7.03 -5.99 -9.99
N VAL A 87 8.36 -6.07 -10.00
CA VAL A 87 9.22 -4.87 -9.92
C VAL A 87 8.93 -3.90 -11.07
N GLN A 88 8.73 -4.41 -12.29
CA GLN A 88 8.49 -3.58 -13.46
C GLN A 88 7.16 -2.84 -13.36
N GLY A 89 6.05 -3.56 -13.16
CA GLY A 89 4.72 -2.97 -13.06
C GLY A 89 4.60 -2.01 -11.89
N PHE A 90 5.30 -2.26 -10.78
CA PHE A 90 5.40 -1.33 -9.67
C PHE A 90 6.03 0.00 -10.11
N GLN A 91 7.19 -0.05 -10.78
CA GLN A 91 7.89 1.15 -11.26
C GLN A 91 7.09 1.92 -12.30
N GLU A 92 6.44 1.23 -13.25
CA GLU A 92 5.58 1.84 -14.25
C GLU A 92 4.39 2.57 -13.63
N ASN A 93 3.95 2.15 -12.44
CA ASN A 93 2.89 2.79 -11.68
C ASN A 93 3.41 3.85 -10.70
N LEU A 94 4.71 4.09 -10.57
CA LEU A 94 5.26 5.18 -9.74
C LEU A 94 5.36 6.49 -10.53
N VAL A 95 4.25 6.88 -11.16
CA VAL A 95 4.13 8.12 -11.94
C VAL A 95 2.91 8.94 -11.50
N PRO A 96 2.99 10.29 -11.50
CA PRO A 96 1.86 11.13 -11.10
C PRO A 96 0.59 10.86 -11.92
N GLY A 97 -0.56 10.78 -11.25
CA GLY A 97 -1.85 10.48 -11.90
C GLY A 97 -2.14 8.99 -12.07
N SER A 98 -1.19 8.10 -11.77
CA SER A 98 -1.42 6.66 -11.71
C SER A 98 -2.20 6.23 -10.46
N PHE A 99 -2.55 4.94 -10.41
CA PHE A 99 -3.13 4.27 -9.24
C PHE A 99 -2.35 4.53 -7.94
N LEU A 100 -1.01 4.45 -7.97
CA LEU A 100 -0.18 4.60 -6.77
C LEU A 100 -0.07 6.05 -6.27
N SER A 101 -0.63 7.02 -6.99
CA SER A 101 -0.77 8.40 -6.49
C SER A 101 -1.57 8.46 -5.18
N GLY A 102 -2.43 7.46 -4.91
CA GLY A 102 -3.12 7.32 -3.62
C GLY A 102 -2.20 7.15 -2.41
N LEU A 103 -0.95 6.69 -2.60
CA LEU A 103 0.06 6.60 -1.52
C LEU A 103 0.32 7.95 -0.86
N ALA A 104 0.12 9.06 -1.58
CA ALA A 104 0.28 10.41 -1.04
C ALA A 104 -0.66 10.72 0.13
N LEU A 105 -1.82 10.06 0.19
CA LEU A 105 -2.77 10.24 1.29
C LEU A 105 -2.28 9.55 2.57
N GLY A 106 -1.53 8.45 2.43
CA GLY A 106 -0.94 7.73 3.54
C GLY A 106 -0.69 6.26 3.22
N TYR A 107 0.46 5.75 3.66
CA TYR A 107 0.83 4.34 3.59
C TYR A 107 1.65 3.93 4.83
N GLN A 108 1.61 2.64 5.13
CA GLN A 108 2.41 1.98 6.15
C GLN A 108 3.14 0.81 5.50
N VAL A 109 4.46 0.83 5.56
CA VAL A 109 5.29 -0.32 5.16
C VAL A 109 5.22 -1.34 6.28
N LEU A 110 4.76 -2.55 5.95
CA LEU A 110 4.80 -3.69 6.87
C LEU A 110 6.08 -4.49 6.69
N TYR A 111 6.59 -4.54 5.47
CA TYR A 111 7.80 -5.27 5.12
C TYR A 111 8.43 -4.69 3.86
N GLU A 112 9.77 -4.70 3.85
CA GLU A 112 10.62 -4.11 2.82
C GLU A 112 11.88 -4.95 2.62
N ARG A 113 12.16 -5.26 1.36
CA ARG A 113 13.45 -5.64 0.79
C ARG A 113 13.59 -4.99 -0.58
N GLY A 114 14.82 -4.70 -1.01
CA GLY A 114 15.07 -4.22 -2.38
C GLY A 114 14.72 -2.74 -2.65
N GLY A 115 14.58 -1.90 -1.62
CA GLY A 115 14.43 -0.44 -1.77
C GLY A 115 13.06 0.00 -2.34
N VAL A 116 11.99 -0.67 -1.93
CA VAL A 116 10.61 -0.36 -2.32
C VAL A 116 10.16 1.00 -1.76
N GLU A 117 10.36 1.28 -0.47
CA GLU A 117 9.99 2.53 0.19
C GLU A 117 10.83 3.69 -0.34
N GLU A 118 12.10 3.48 -0.67
CA GLU A 118 12.92 4.52 -1.32
C GLU A 118 12.31 4.94 -2.66
N LYS A 119 11.87 3.98 -3.48
CA LYS A 119 11.16 4.27 -4.74
C LYS A 119 9.87 5.03 -4.50
N ILE A 120 9.09 4.68 -3.46
CA ILE A 120 7.88 5.40 -3.07
C ILE A 120 8.21 6.83 -2.64
N ILE A 121 9.24 7.04 -1.83
CA ILE A 121 9.68 8.36 -1.38
C ILE A 121 10.07 9.23 -2.57
N ASN A 122 10.87 8.70 -3.51
CA ASN A 122 11.26 9.41 -4.72
C ASN A 122 10.06 9.76 -5.60
N PHE A 123 9.11 8.84 -5.74
CA PHE A 123 7.84 9.10 -6.39
C PHE A 123 7.05 10.23 -5.71
N LEU A 124 6.90 10.21 -4.38
CA LEU A 124 6.20 11.25 -3.64
C LEU A 124 6.90 12.62 -3.75
N LYS A 125 8.24 12.65 -3.79
CA LYS A 125 9.01 13.88 -4.05
C LYS A 125 8.67 14.46 -5.41
N ASN A 126 8.53 13.62 -6.44
CA ASN A 126 8.12 14.05 -7.77
C ASN A 126 6.65 14.51 -7.79
N LEU A 127 5.74 13.71 -7.23
CA LEU A 127 4.32 14.03 -7.13
C LEU A 127 4.07 15.34 -6.38
N SER A 128 4.88 15.68 -5.37
CA SER A 128 4.76 16.91 -4.60
C SER A 128 4.96 18.19 -5.41
N LYS A 129 5.58 18.09 -6.59
CA LYS A 129 5.82 19.20 -7.52
C LYS A 129 4.67 19.36 -8.53
N GLU A 130 3.78 18.37 -8.61
CA GLU A 130 2.70 18.31 -9.60
C GLU A 130 1.36 18.76 -9.02
N ARG A 131 0.49 19.29 -9.88
CA ARG A 131 -0.91 19.58 -9.55
C ARG A 131 -1.80 18.37 -9.88
N CYS A 132 -1.69 17.31 -9.09
CA CYS A 132 -2.55 16.14 -9.23
C CYS A 132 -3.74 16.21 -8.26
N THR A 133 -4.96 16.19 -8.80
CA THR A 133 -6.20 16.29 -8.02
C THR A 133 -6.97 14.97 -8.08
N LEU A 134 -7.26 14.38 -6.93
CA LEU A 134 -8.13 13.22 -6.81
C LEU A 134 -9.53 13.67 -6.38
N HIS A 135 -10.54 13.31 -7.17
CA HIS A 135 -11.94 13.46 -6.79
C HIS A 135 -12.50 12.10 -6.36
N ASN A 136 -13.00 12.02 -5.13
CA ASN A 136 -13.68 10.82 -4.61
C ASN A 136 -14.96 11.21 -3.86
N LYS A 137 -15.70 10.21 -3.35
CA LYS A 137 -16.95 10.42 -2.60
C LYS A 137 -16.79 11.28 -1.33
N TYR A 138 -15.56 11.51 -0.88
CA TYR A 138 -15.21 12.31 0.30
C TYR A 138 -14.73 13.72 -0.05
N GLY A 139 -14.65 14.06 -1.34
CA GLY A 139 -14.28 15.39 -1.82
C GLY A 139 -13.07 15.39 -2.75
N THR A 140 -12.41 16.53 -2.79
CA THR A 140 -11.31 16.84 -3.71
C THR A 140 -10.01 16.95 -2.94
N TRP A 141 -9.01 16.16 -3.34
CA TRP A 141 -7.72 16.05 -2.66
C TRP A 141 -6.60 16.47 -3.62
N ASN A 142 -5.76 17.41 -3.20
CA ASN A 142 -4.54 17.76 -3.94
C ASN A 142 -3.42 16.79 -3.53
N LEU A 143 -3.18 15.76 -4.35
CA LEU A 143 -2.22 14.70 -4.04
C LEU A 143 -0.78 15.21 -3.93
N GLY A 144 -0.40 16.25 -4.70
CA GLY A 144 0.92 16.87 -4.57
C GLY A 144 1.11 17.52 -3.20
N PHE A 145 0.10 18.25 -2.72
CA PHE A 145 0.10 18.83 -1.38
C PHE A 145 0.15 17.75 -0.28
N HIS A 146 -0.63 16.67 -0.43
CA HIS A 146 -0.63 15.56 0.52
C HIS A 146 0.71 14.81 0.54
N ALA A 147 1.34 14.59 -0.63
CA ALA A 147 2.66 14.00 -0.73
C ALA A 147 3.71 14.82 0.06
N LEU A 148 3.68 16.15 -0.07
CA LEU A 148 4.57 17.04 0.69
C LEU A 148 4.37 16.90 2.21
N ILE A 149 3.12 16.86 2.67
CA ILE A 149 2.81 16.67 4.09
C ILE A 149 3.33 15.32 4.58
N LEU A 150 3.09 14.26 3.81
CA LEU A 150 3.49 12.90 4.17
C LEU A 150 5.01 12.77 4.27
N LEU A 151 5.76 13.32 3.30
CA LEU A 151 7.21 13.37 3.31
C LEU A 151 7.75 14.06 4.57
N LYS A 152 7.20 15.23 4.92
CA LYS A 152 7.55 15.96 6.15
C LYS A 152 7.28 15.14 7.41
N ARG A 153 6.11 14.49 7.49
CA ARG A 153 5.74 13.63 8.64
C ARG A 153 6.67 12.44 8.81
N LYS A 154 7.17 11.88 7.71
CA LYS A 154 8.11 10.77 7.71
C LYS A 154 9.58 11.20 7.86
N GLY A 155 9.88 12.50 7.91
CA GLY A 155 11.25 13.02 8.08
C GLY A 155 12.10 13.03 6.81
N PHE A 156 11.49 12.82 5.64
CA PHE A 156 12.19 12.85 4.35
C PHE A 156 12.01 14.23 3.71
N GLN A 157 12.97 15.14 3.94
CA GLN A 157 13.10 16.39 3.19
C GLN A 157 14.03 16.18 1.98
#